data_AF-A0A094G7Y2-F1
#
_entry.id   AF-A0A094G7Y2-F1
#
_cell.length_a   1.000
_cell.length_b   1.000
_cell.length_c   1.000
_cell.angle_alpha   90.00
_cell.angle_beta   90.00
_cell.angle_gamma   90.00
#
_symmetry.space_group_name_H-M   'P 1'
#
loop_
_entity.id
_entity.type
_entity.pdbx_description
1 polymer ?
#
loop_
_entity_poly.entity_id
_entity_poly.type
_entity_poly.pdbx_seq_one_letter_code
_entity_poly.pdbx_strand_id
1 'polypeptide(L)'
;MLSLKQWQKTPPSLLHEDHVVKRQLTAFTSPGCSPRVNHQRAAKSITMPQDLPPVGGYDAVQYKRNLPARGFRPAYLLLGMGALMTYGFWRVGQGIREQNELAREKMWSRIYLIPMLTAEEDRDLVRRHLADQNREKELLGKTTSAYNSDRFVRPTFAATPQGISK
;
A
#
# COMPACT_ATOMS: atom_id res chain seq x y z
N MET A 1 -13.88 -4.88 55.21
CA MET A 1 -14.88 -4.54 56.24
C MET A 1 -15.26 -3.07 56.07
N LEU A 2 -16.47 -2.84 55.55
CA LEU A 2 -17.04 -1.52 55.26
C LEU A 2 -17.44 -0.83 56.57
N SER A 3 -17.08 0.44 56.75
CA SER A 3 -17.58 1.29 57.84
C SER A 3 -18.23 2.53 57.24
N LEU A 4 -19.55 2.46 57.10
CA LEU A 4 -20.44 3.55 56.70
C LEU A 4 -20.88 4.29 57.97
N LYS A 5 -20.56 5.58 58.05
CA LYS A 5 -20.96 6.50 59.13
C LYS A 5 -22.21 7.29 58.70
N GLN A 6 -23.32 7.03 59.39
CA GLN A 6 -24.39 7.94 59.89
C GLN A 6 -24.75 9.17 59.03
N TRP A 7 -25.96 9.34 58.45
CA TRP A 7 -27.34 9.46 59.00
C TRP A 7 -27.58 10.70 59.89
N GLN A 8 -28.37 11.67 59.39
CA GLN A 8 -29.34 12.55 60.11
C GLN A 8 -29.90 13.62 59.13
N LYS A 9 -31.17 13.56 58.72
CA LYS A 9 -32.43 13.99 59.37
C LYS A 9 -32.81 15.46 59.08
N THR A 10 -33.94 15.61 58.39
CA THR A 10 -34.78 16.81 58.25
C THR A 10 -35.43 17.23 59.57
N PRO A 11 -35.82 18.50 59.71
CA PRO A 11 -36.94 18.88 60.59
C PRO A 11 -38.11 19.61 59.86
N PRO A 12 -39.37 19.36 60.25
CA PRO A 12 -40.58 20.06 59.81
C PRO A 12 -41.19 20.95 60.93
N SER A 13 -41.87 22.05 60.57
CA SER A 13 -42.76 22.86 61.45
C SER A 13 -43.11 24.17 60.73
N LEU A 14 -44.28 24.82 60.82
CA LEU A 14 -45.47 24.66 61.63
C LEU A 14 -46.55 25.56 61.00
N LEU A 15 -47.79 25.13 61.12
CA LEU A 15 -49.02 25.86 60.83
C LEU A 15 -49.13 27.11 61.73
N HIS A 16 -49.61 28.24 61.19
CA HIS A 16 -50.34 29.25 61.96
C HIS A 16 -51.45 29.83 61.08
N GLU A 17 -52.67 29.52 61.50
CA GLU A 17 -53.92 30.23 61.19
C GLU A 17 -53.79 31.71 61.61
N ASP A 18 -54.60 32.59 61.00
CA ASP A 18 -55.44 33.53 61.76
C ASP A 18 -56.37 34.31 60.82
N HIS A 19 -57.66 33.98 60.90
CA HIS A 19 -58.76 34.81 60.46
C HIS A 19 -59.10 35.84 61.54
N VAL A 20 -59.09 37.14 61.21
CA VAL A 20 -59.87 38.14 61.97
C VAL A 20 -60.59 39.12 61.05
N VAL A 21 -61.90 39.11 61.25
CA VAL A 21 -62.99 39.90 60.67
C VAL A 21 -63.07 41.30 61.29
N LYS A 22 -63.50 42.30 60.49
CA LYS A 22 -64.39 43.48 60.80
C LYS A 22 -64.11 44.55 59.72
N ARG A 23 -65.03 45.32 59.13
CA ARG A 23 -66.47 45.66 59.28
C ARG A 23 -66.76 46.53 58.02
N GLN A 24 -67.77 46.26 57.17
CA GLN A 24 -69.09 46.93 57.14
C GLN A 24 -69.00 48.49 57.13
N LEU A 25 -69.58 49.31 56.21
CA LEU A 25 -70.86 49.27 55.47
C LEU A 25 -70.93 50.36 54.34
N THR A 26 -71.72 50.04 53.28
CA THR A 26 -72.73 50.83 52.51
C THR A 26 -72.45 52.13 51.73
N ALA A 27 -72.81 52.14 50.43
CA ALA A 27 -73.96 52.85 49.80
C ALA A 27 -73.94 52.59 48.25
N PHE A 28 -74.95 51.99 47.58
CA PHE A 28 -76.12 52.61 46.90
C PHE A 28 -75.71 53.76 45.94
N THR A 29 -75.85 53.79 44.60
CA THR A 29 -76.90 53.45 43.59
C THR A 29 -76.20 53.31 42.19
N SER A 30 -76.68 52.62 41.14
CA SER A 30 -77.87 52.85 40.27
C SER A 30 -77.91 51.78 39.14
N PRO A 31 -79.06 51.55 38.46
CA PRO A 31 -79.25 50.44 37.52
C PRO A 31 -79.20 50.84 36.02
N GLY A 32 -78.87 49.87 35.17
CA GLY A 32 -79.33 49.82 33.76
C GLY A 32 -78.28 49.56 32.69
N CYS A 33 -78.22 48.33 32.16
CA CYS A 33 -78.04 48.04 30.72
C CYS A 33 -78.33 46.56 30.44
N SER A 34 -79.10 46.28 29.39
CA SER A 34 -79.67 44.97 29.03
C SER A 34 -78.64 43.92 28.55
N PRO A 35 -78.96 42.60 28.61
CA PRO A 35 -78.12 41.57 28.03
C PRO A 35 -78.40 41.41 26.52
N ARG A 36 -77.36 41.52 25.70
CA ARG A 36 -77.39 41.22 24.26
C ARG A 36 -77.46 39.70 24.07
N VAL A 37 -78.57 39.19 23.53
CA VAL A 37 -78.73 37.79 23.14
C VAL A 37 -77.88 37.52 21.90
N ASN A 38 -76.79 36.78 22.04
CA ASN A 38 -75.96 36.37 20.90
C ASN A 38 -76.58 35.14 20.21
N HIS A 39 -77.19 35.37 19.05
CA HIS A 39 -77.54 34.31 18.11
C HIS A 39 -76.30 33.87 17.34
N GLN A 40 -75.59 32.85 17.81
CA GLN A 40 -74.62 32.12 16.98
C GLN A 40 -74.81 30.62 17.21
N ARG A 41 -75.66 30.02 16.38
CA ARG A 41 -75.70 28.57 16.19
C ARG A 41 -74.42 28.17 15.45
N ALA A 42 -73.65 27.27 16.04
CA ALA A 42 -72.40 26.76 15.49
C ALA A 42 -72.66 25.90 14.25
N ALA A 43 -72.24 26.37 13.08
CA ALA A 43 -72.03 25.52 11.92
C ALA A 43 -70.69 24.80 12.07
N LYS A 44 -70.70 23.48 12.21
CA LYS A 44 -69.48 22.65 12.23
C LYS A 44 -69.01 22.46 10.78
N SER A 45 -68.01 23.22 10.36
CA SER A 45 -67.39 23.05 9.05
C SER A 45 -66.66 21.70 8.98
N ILE A 46 -66.84 20.98 7.86
CA ILE A 46 -66.09 19.75 7.59
C ILE A 46 -64.69 20.16 7.14
N THR A 47 -63.69 19.95 7.99
CA THR A 47 -62.28 20.24 7.71
C THR A 47 -61.61 18.96 7.22
N MET A 48 -61.02 18.97 6.01
CA MET A 48 -60.14 17.88 5.61
C MET A 48 -58.89 17.89 6.51
N PRO A 49 -58.54 16.77 7.17
CA PRO A 49 -57.30 16.71 7.92
C PRO A 49 -56.14 16.86 6.95
N GLN A 50 -55.43 17.98 7.06
CA GLN A 50 -54.24 18.27 6.28
C GLN A 50 -53.07 17.54 6.92
N ASP A 51 -52.38 16.67 6.18
CA ASP A 51 -51.20 15.99 6.70
C ASP A 51 -50.07 16.99 6.91
N LEU A 52 -49.77 17.24 8.18
CA LEU A 52 -48.67 18.10 8.61
C LEU A 52 -47.50 17.22 9.05
N PRO A 53 -46.25 17.70 8.91
CA PRO A 53 -45.11 17.02 9.52
C PRO A 53 -45.33 16.92 11.05
N PRO A 54 -44.80 15.87 11.69
CA PRO A 54 -44.96 15.71 13.13
C PRO A 54 -44.45 16.96 13.85
N VAL A 55 -45.10 17.35 14.94
CA VAL A 55 -44.79 18.58 15.72
C VAL A 55 -43.34 18.66 16.25
N GLY A 56 -42.56 17.57 16.14
CA GLY A 56 -41.12 17.51 16.44
C GLY A 56 -40.18 17.40 15.23
N GLY A 57 -40.67 17.41 13.99
CA GLY A 57 -39.88 17.23 12.77
C GLY A 57 -39.40 15.80 12.52
N TYR A 58 -38.74 15.57 11.39
CA TYR A 58 -38.09 14.29 11.07
C TYR A 58 -36.65 14.27 11.59
N ASP A 59 -36.14 13.08 11.90
CA ASP A 59 -34.74 12.92 12.24
C ASP A 59 -33.81 13.39 11.12
N ALA A 60 -32.63 13.87 11.51
CA ALA A 60 -31.66 14.41 10.58
C ALA A 60 -31.14 13.31 9.63
N VAL A 61 -31.54 13.38 8.37
CA VAL A 61 -31.10 12.47 7.32
C VAL A 61 -29.62 12.74 7.00
N GLN A 62 -28.79 11.70 7.14
CA GLN A 62 -27.37 11.77 6.81
C GLN A 62 -27.18 11.80 5.29
N TYR A 63 -26.93 12.99 4.73
CA TYR A 63 -26.68 13.18 3.30
C TYR A 63 -25.19 13.04 2.93
N LYS A 64 -24.29 13.03 3.91
CA LYS A 64 -22.84 12.93 3.71
C LYS A 64 -22.38 11.47 3.73
N ARG A 65 -21.45 11.13 2.84
CA ARG A 65 -20.79 9.83 2.81
C ARG A 65 -19.71 9.76 3.91
N ASN A 66 -20.07 9.19 5.05
CA ASN A 66 -19.17 9.01 6.20
C ASN A 66 -18.28 7.76 6.05
N LEU A 67 -17.36 7.77 5.08
CA LEU A 67 -16.38 6.68 4.93
C LEU A 67 -15.11 6.99 5.75
N PRO A 68 -14.70 6.12 6.69
CA PRO A 68 -13.45 6.32 7.41
C PRO A 68 -12.26 6.09 6.48
N ALA A 69 -11.29 7.02 6.49
CA ALA A 69 -10.01 6.84 5.81
C ALA A 69 -9.19 5.77 6.56
N ARG A 70 -9.39 4.51 6.18
CA ARG A 70 -8.77 3.34 6.82
C ARG A 70 -7.48 2.99 6.07
N GLY A 71 -6.33 3.00 6.76
CA GLY A 71 -5.03 2.62 6.19
C GLY A 71 -3.83 3.33 6.84
N PHE A 72 -2.63 2.95 6.41
CA PHE A 72 -1.39 3.64 6.80
C PHE A 72 -1.23 4.92 5.98
N ARG A 73 -0.74 5.99 6.63
CA ARG A 73 -0.38 7.23 5.93
C ARG A 73 0.70 6.91 4.87
N PRO A 74 0.67 7.56 3.69
CA PRO A 74 1.62 7.25 2.59
C PRO A 74 3.08 7.40 3.01
N ALA A 75 3.38 8.31 3.94
CA ALA A 75 4.71 8.48 4.50
C ALA A 75 5.28 7.20 5.17
N TYR A 76 4.45 6.45 5.90
CA TYR A 76 4.89 5.22 6.55
C TYR A 76 5.15 4.10 5.54
N LEU A 77 4.39 4.06 4.44
CA LEU A 77 4.61 3.10 3.36
C LEU A 77 5.93 3.39 2.64
N LEU A 78 6.23 4.66 2.36
CA LEU A 78 7.50 5.06 1.74
C LEU A 78 8.69 4.74 2.64
N LEU A 79 8.57 4.96 3.95
CA LEU A 79 9.61 4.61 4.91
C LEU A 79 9.82 3.09 4.95
N GLY A 80 8.75 2.31 5.06
CA GLY A 80 8.82 0.84 5.08
C GLY A 80 9.47 0.28 3.81
N MET A 81 9.08 0.80 2.64
CA MET A 81 9.69 0.43 1.36
C MET A 81 11.17 0.82 1.29
N GLY A 82 11.52 2.03 1.71
CA GLY A 82 12.89 2.51 1.75
C GLY A 82 13.79 1.66 2.65
N ALA A 83 13.30 1.29 3.83
CA ALA A 83 14.02 0.41 4.75
C ALA A 83 14.24 -0.98 4.17
N LEU A 84 13.22 -1.55 3.51
CA LEU A 84 13.33 -2.86 2.88
C LEU A 84 14.34 -2.84 1.72
N MET A 85 14.28 -1.82 0.87
CA MET A 85 15.20 -1.68 -0.27
C MET A 85 16.65 -1.49 0.20
N THR A 86 16.87 -0.59 1.15
CA THR A 86 18.23 -0.34 1.70
C THR A 86 18.81 -1.60 2.35
N TYR A 87 18.01 -2.35 3.10
CA TYR A 87 18.43 -3.66 3.63
C TYR A 87 18.72 -4.68 2.52
N GLY A 88 17.86 -4.74 1.50
CA GLY A 88 18.05 -5.61 0.34
C GLY A 88 19.38 -5.34 -0.38
N PHE A 89 19.69 -4.08 -0.66
CA PHE A 89 20.97 -3.69 -1.27
C PHE A 89 22.17 -4.03 -0.40
N TRP A 90 22.07 -3.86 0.91
CA TRP A 90 23.12 -4.28 1.83
C TRP A 90 23.37 -5.79 1.78
N ARG A 91 22.32 -6.62 1.76
CA ARG A 91 22.45 -8.09 1.69
C ARG A 91 23.00 -8.55 0.35
N VAL A 92 22.56 -7.96 -0.76
CA VAL A 92 23.07 -8.25 -2.11
C VAL A 92 24.56 -7.89 -2.21
N GLY A 93 24.98 -6.77 -1.62
CA GLY A 93 26.39 -6.37 -1.59
C GLY A 93 27.30 -7.42 -0.96
N GLN A 94 26.84 -8.10 0.10
CA GLN A 94 27.61 -9.21 0.69
C GLN A 94 27.70 -10.42 -0.25
N GLY A 95 26.59 -10.78 -0.90
CA GLY A 95 26.57 -11.90 -1.87
C GLY A 95 27.45 -11.66 -3.10
N ILE A 96 27.56 -10.42 -3.59
CA ILE A 96 28.45 -10.07 -4.70
C ILE A 96 29.92 -10.33 -4.33
N ARG A 97 30.31 -10.10 -3.07
CA ARG A 97 31.69 -10.35 -2.62
C ARG A 97 32.00 -11.84 -2.65
N GLU A 98 31.09 -12.67 -2.17
CA GLU A 98 31.21 -14.14 -2.22
C GLU A 98 31.29 -14.64 -3.68
N GLN A 99 30.43 -14.13 -4.57
CA GLN A 99 30.47 -14.49 -6.00
C GLN A 99 31.78 -14.08 -6.68
N ASN A 100 32.35 -12.94 -6.32
CA ASN A 100 33.65 -12.50 -6.85
C ASN A 100 34.80 -13.40 -6.38
N GLU A 101 34.74 -13.91 -5.16
CA GLU A 101 35.71 -14.89 -4.64
C GLU A 101 35.60 -16.21 -5.40
N LEU A 102 34.39 -16.74 -5.59
CA LEU A 102 34.15 -17.94 -6.39
C LEU A 102 34.58 -17.76 -7.87
N ALA A 103 34.29 -16.61 -8.46
CA ALA A 103 34.72 -16.29 -9.82
C ALA A 103 36.25 -16.20 -9.92
N ARG A 104 36.92 -15.69 -8.88
CA ARG A 104 38.38 -15.68 -8.79
C ARG A 104 38.91 -17.10 -8.72
N GLU A 105 38.40 -17.95 -7.85
CA GLU A 105 38.81 -19.37 -7.75
C GLU A 105 38.67 -20.10 -9.09
N LYS A 106 37.53 -19.89 -9.78
CA LYS A 106 37.29 -20.42 -11.12
C LYS A 106 38.27 -19.87 -12.17
N MET A 107 38.65 -18.60 -12.08
CA MET A 107 39.63 -18.01 -12.97
C MET A 107 41.03 -18.57 -12.72
N TRP A 108 41.40 -18.72 -11.45
CA TRP A 108 42.69 -19.31 -11.06
C TRP A 108 42.80 -20.75 -11.54
N SER A 109 41.76 -21.59 -11.35
CA SER A 109 41.76 -22.95 -11.89
C SER A 109 41.94 -22.96 -13.40
N ARG A 110 41.33 -22.02 -14.12
CA ARG A 110 41.52 -21.88 -15.57
C ARG A 110 42.94 -21.50 -15.95
N ILE A 111 43.57 -20.52 -15.29
CA ILE A 111 44.93 -20.06 -15.59
C ILE A 111 45.94 -21.21 -15.52
N TYR A 112 45.79 -22.11 -14.53
CA TYR A 112 46.66 -23.28 -14.41
C TYR A 112 46.44 -24.34 -15.49
N LEU A 113 45.22 -24.46 -16.01
CA LEU A 113 44.87 -25.44 -17.05
C LEU A 113 45.16 -24.93 -18.47
N ILE A 114 45.06 -23.62 -18.70
CA ILE A 114 45.31 -22.98 -20.00
C ILE A 114 46.60 -23.47 -20.67
N PRO A 115 47.80 -23.46 -20.03
CA PRO A 115 49.02 -23.84 -20.72
C PRO A 115 49.00 -25.29 -21.22
N MET A 116 48.38 -26.21 -20.46
CA MET A 116 48.24 -27.61 -20.88
C MET A 116 47.27 -27.73 -22.07
N LEU A 117 46.10 -27.10 -22.00
CA LEU A 117 45.10 -27.13 -23.07
C LEU A 117 45.60 -26.46 -24.35
N THR A 118 46.27 -25.30 -24.23
CA THR A 118 46.88 -24.61 -25.37
C THR A 118 47.99 -25.46 -25.99
N ALA A 119 48.79 -26.18 -25.20
CA ALA A 119 49.80 -27.09 -25.75
C ALA A 119 49.18 -28.29 -26.49
N GLU A 120 48.02 -28.78 -26.07
CA GLU A 120 47.27 -29.81 -26.79
C GLU A 120 46.69 -29.28 -28.10
N GLU A 121 46.09 -28.08 -28.07
CA GLU A 121 45.56 -27.39 -29.24
C GLU A 121 46.68 -27.12 -30.28
N ASP A 122 47.82 -26.58 -29.84
CA ASP A 122 48.96 -26.26 -30.72
C ASP A 122 49.51 -27.52 -31.41
N ARG A 123 49.53 -28.68 -30.74
CA ARG A 123 49.94 -29.96 -31.36
C ARG A 123 48.99 -30.40 -32.47
N ASP A 124 47.69 -30.26 -32.28
CA ASP A 124 46.70 -30.62 -33.31
C ASP A 124 46.75 -29.65 -34.50
N LEU A 125 46.85 -28.34 -34.22
CA LEU A 125 46.96 -27.31 -35.25
C LEU A 125 48.18 -27.50 -36.14
N VAL A 126 49.35 -27.80 -35.57
CA VAL A 126 50.56 -28.08 -36.36
C VAL A 126 50.37 -29.28 -37.28
N ARG A 127 49.75 -30.37 -36.80
CA ARG A 127 49.49 -31.56 -37.63
C ARG A 127 48.60 -31.23 -38.82
N ARG A 128 47.53 -30.48 -38.60
CA ARG A 128 46.61 -30.06 -39.67
C ARG A 128 47.30 -29.14 -40.67
N HIS A 129 48.05 -28.15 -40.17
CA HIS A 129 48.74 -27.18 -41.01
C HIS A 129 49.78 -27.84 -41.92
N LEU A 130 50.58 -28.77 -41.39
CA LEU A 130 51.56 -29.52 -42.18
C LEU A 130 50.88 -30.45 -43.20
N ALA A 131 49.76 -31.09 -42.83
CA ALA A 131 49.00 -31.90 -43.77
C ALA A 131 48.42 -31.07 -44.92
N ASP A 132 47.89 -29.88 -44.64
CA ASP A 132 47.38 -28.96 -45.65
C ASP A 132 48.49 -28.44 -46.57
N GLN A 133 49.66 -28.09 -46.02
CA GLN A 133 50.82 -27.71 -46.81
C GLN A 133 51.31 -28.84 -47.72
N ASN A 134 51.31 -30.09 -47.23
CA ASN A 134 51.73 -31.24 -48.03
C ASN A 134 50.75 -31.49 -49.19
N ARG A 135 49.43 -31.43 -48.94
CA ARG A 135 48.41 -31.51 -49.99
C ARG A 135 48.56 -30.41 -51.03
N GLU A 136 48.83 -29.18 -50.58
CA GLU A 136 49.06 -28.05 -51.46
C GLU A 136 50.30 -28.26 -52.34
N LYS A 137 51.41 -28.74 -51.76
CA LYS A 137 52.64 -29.09 -52.51
C LYS A 137 52.40 -30.18 -53.54
N GLU A 138 51.61 -31.20 -53.22
CA GLU A 138 51.29 -32.28 -54.16
C GLU A 138 50.46 -31.78 -55.35
N LEU A 139 49.49 -30.89 -55.10
CA LEU A 139 48.59 -30.39 -56.14
C LEU A 139 49.18 -29.24 -56.96
N LEU A 140 49.90 -28.31 -56.31
CA LEU A 140 50.38 -27.06 -56.91
C LEU A 140 51.90 -26.99 -57.07
N GLY A 141 52.64 -27.98 -56.56
CA GLY A 141 54.11 -28.05 -56.62
C GLY A 141 54.85 -27.10 -55.68
N LYS A 142 54.15 -26.23 -54.95
CA LYS A 142 54.72 -25.27 -53.99
C LYS A 142 53.76 -24.97 -52.85
N THR A 143 54.29 -24.46 -51.74
CA THR A 143 53.50 -23.84 -50.66
C THR A 143 53.36 -22.35 -50.92
N THR A 144 52.14 -21.86 -51.04
CA THR A 144 51.86 -20.43 -51.20
C THR A 144 51.45 -19.80 -49.87
N SER A 145 52.03 -18.63 -49.56
CA SER A 145 51.50 -17.77 -48.49
C SER A 145 50.55 -16.76 -49.10
N ALA A 146 49.39 -16.54 -48.47
CA ALA A 146 48.47 -15.47 -48.86
C ALA A 146 48.98 -14.08 -48.45
N TYR A 147 49.89 -14.02 -47.47
CA TYR A 147 50.42 -12.78 -46.92
C TYR A 147 51.88 -12.57 -47.34
N ASN A 148 52.24 -11.30 -47.56
CA ASN A 148 53.58 -10.87 -47.98
C ASN A 148 54.56 -10.71 -46.80
N SER A 149 54.20 -11.15 -45.59
CA SER A 149 55.01 -11.04 -44.38
C SER A 149 55.34 -12.40 -43.80
N ASP A 150 56.52 -12.53 -43.18
CA ASP A 150 56.96 -13.77 -42.52
C ASP A 150 56.29 -14.04 -41.16
N ARG A 151 55.35 -13.18 -40.74
CA ARG A 151 54.58 -13.38 -39.51
C ARG A 151 53.62 -14.54 -39.67
N PHE A 152 53.64 -15.47 -38.71
CA PHE A 152 52.64 -16.54 -38.64
C PHE A 152 51.24 -15.96 -38.39
N VAL A 153 50.29 -16.36 -39.22
CA VAL A 153 48.87 -16.05 -39.08
C VAL A 153 48.12 -17.37 -38.96
N ARG A 154 47.31 -17.52 -37.92
CA ARG A 154 46.49 -18.72 -37.73
C ARG A 154 45.48 -18.82 -38.88
N PRO A 155 45.38 -19.95 -39.58
CA PRO A 155 44.39 -20.12 -40.64
C PRO A 155 42.97 -20.07 -40.06
N THR A 156 42.09 -19.28 -40.68
CA THR A 156 40.70 -19.07 -40.21
C THR A 156 39.85 -20.33 -40.31
N PHE A 157 40.11 -21.17 -41.31
CA PHE A 157 39.40 -22.43 -41.54
C PHE A 157 40.40 -23.58 -41.47
N ALA A 158 40.14 -24.56 -40.62
CA ALA A 158 40.86 -25.83 -40.63
C ALA A 158 40.01 -26.86 -41.36
N ALA A 159 40.61 -27.65 -42.24
CA ALA A 159 39.95 -28.80 -42.85
C ALA A 159 39.73 -29.86 -41.75
N THR A 160 38.60 -29.79 -41.05
CA THR A 160 38.19 -30.82 -40.09
C THR A 160 37.59 -32.02 -40.84
N PRO A 161 37.93 -33.26 -40.47
CA PRO A 161 37.33 -34.43 -41.09
C PRO A 161 35.81 -34.39 -40.91
N GLN A 162 35.05 -34.62 -41.99
CA GLN A 162 33.59 -34.53 -41.97
C GLN A 162 32.91 -35.65 -41.16
N GLY A 163 33.62 -36.75 -40.87
CA GLY A 163 33.11 -37.89 -40.13
C GLY A 163 33.80 -38.07 -38.79
N ILE A 164 33.05 -37.94 -37.70
CA ILE A 164 33.41 -38.50 -36.39
C ILE A 164 33.02 -39.98 -36.44
N SER A 165 33.97 -40.90 -36.39
CA SER A 165 33.63 -42.29 -36.04
C SER A 165 33.17 -42.28 -34.58
N LYS A 166 31.89 -42.57 -34.37
CA LYS A 166 31.34 -42.79 -33.03
C LYS A 166 31.96 -44.00 -32.37
#